data_AF-A0A6B9TC10-F1
#
_entry.id   AF-A0A6B9TC10-F1
#
_cell.length_a   1.000
_cell.length_b   1.000
_cell.length_c   1.000
_cell.angle_alpha   90.00
_cell.angle_beta   90.00
_cell.angle_gamma   90.00
#
_symmetry.space_group_name_H-M   'P 1'
#
loop_
_entity.id
_entity.type
_entity.pdbx_description
1 polymer ?
#
loop_
_entity_poly.entity_id
_entity_poly.type
_entity_poly.pdbx_seq_one_letter_code
_entity_poly.pdbx_strand_id
1 'polypeptide(L)'
;MERLVIFTIMDEDMDFRNRKSYLSGDLFRNSPFYDRIVPIINTPNMDRVMEEIGLGSIQSKKVRSYARIMDEIVDPMKFLLDLDGNSNTNMDLFVRHCMSCSPPYQSQVDPIRKLNRRK
;
A
#
# COMPACT_ATOMS: atom_id res chain seq x y z
N MET A 1 -20.96 7.24 9.04
CA MET A 1 -20.61 7.69 7.68
C MET A 1 -19.17 7.28 7.45
N GLU A 2 -18.93 6.27 6.63
CA GLU A 2 -17.57 5.82 6.33
C GLU A 2 -16.82 6.96 5.64
N ARG A 3 -15.67 7.33 6.19
CA ARG A 3 -14.88 8.46 5.73
C ARG A 3 -14.14 7.99 4.47
N LEU A 4 -14.39 8.63 3.32
CA LEU A 4 -13.62 8.37 2.09
C LEU A 4 -12.12 8.48 2.37
N VAL A 5 -11.35 7.45 2.03
CA VAL A 5 -9.88 7.43 2.04
C VAL A 5 -9.41 7.17 0.61
N ILE A 6 -8.40 7.93 0.16
CA ILE A 6 -7.84 7.82 -1.19
C ILE A 6 -6.40 7.33 -1.05
N PHE A 7 -6.11 6.16 -1.62
CA PHE A 7 -4.75 5.65 -1.70
C PHE A 7 -4.20 5.97 -3.08
N THR A 8 -3.15 6.79 -3.13
CA THR A 8 -2.36 6.95 -4.34
C THR A 8 -1.21 5.97 -4.27
N ILE A 9 -0.87 5.28 -5.36
CA ILE A 9 0.21 4.28 -5.39
C ILE A 9 1.22 4.71 -6.44
N MET A 10 2.50 4.74 -6.07
CA MET A 10 3.62 5.09 -6.94
C MET A 10 4.71 4.03 -6.85
N ASP A 11 5.12 3.51 -8.00
CA ASP A 11 6.36 2.74 -8.11
C ASP A 11 7.52 3.72 -8.31
N GLU A 12 8.61 3.57 -7.56
CA GLU A 12 9.79 4.44 -7.61
C GLU A 12 10.73 4.07 -8.77
N ASP A 13 10.17 3.62 -9.90
CA ASP A 13 10.95 3.00 -10.97
C ASP A 13 11.89 4.00 -11.68
N MET A 14 11.59 5.32 -11.66
CA MET A 14 12.47 6.37 -12.20
C MET A 14 12.37 7.78 -11.56
N ASP A 15 11.44 8.09 -10.65
CA ASP A 15 11.22 9.46 -10.11
C ASP A 15 11.58 9.66 -8.63
N PHE A 16 12.87 9.67 -8.33
CA PHE A 16 13.39 9.97 -6.99
C PHE A 16 13.16 11.43 -6.55
N ARG A 17 12.94 12.36 -7.49
CA ARG A 17 12.93 13.80 -7.19
C ARG A 17 11.72 14.21 -6.36
N ASN A 18 10.61 13.51 -6.54
CA ASN A 18 9.34 13.84 -5.90
C ASN A 18 9.00 12.92 -4.72
N ARG A 19 9.81 11.89 -4.43
CA ARG A 19 9.56 10.90 -3.36
C ARG A 19 9.19 11.55 -2.04
N LYS A 20 10.01 12.50 -1.59
CA LYS A 20 9.80 13.20 -0.31
C LYS A 20 8.49 13.96 -0.30
N SER A 21 8.23 14.76 -1.34
CA SER A 21 7.01 15.57 -1.50
C SER A 21 5.75 14.71 -1.69
N TYR A 22 5.89 13.54 -2.30
CA TYR A 22 4.82 12.56 -2.48
C TYR A 22 4.43 11.94 -1.13
N LEU A 23 5.40 11.39 -0.40
CA LEU A 23 5.18 10.78 0.91
C LEU A 23 4.75 11.79 1.97
N SER A 24 5.29 13.01 1.94
CA SER A 24 4.81 14.13 2.75
C SER A 24 3.46 14.66 2.28
N GLY A 25 2.89 14.15 1.19
CA GLY A 25 1.63 14.59 0.61
C GLY A 25 1.65 16.00 0.02
N ASP A 26 2.76 16.74 0.08
CA ASP A 26 2.87 18.13 -0.39
C ASP A 26 2.48 18.29 -1.86
N LEU A 27 2.68 17.26 -2.69
CA LEU A 27 2.21 17.23 -4.08
C LEU A 27 0.69 17.36 -4.20
N PHE A 28 -0.05 16.92 -3.18
CA PHE A 28 -1.50 16.92 -3.13
C PHE A 28 -2.08 18.11 -2.36
N ARG A 29 -1.26 19.06 -1.88
CA ARG A 29 -1.71 20.16 -0.99
C ARG A 29 -2.86 21.00 -1.54
N ASN A 30 -3.01 21.06 -2.86
CA ASN A 30 -4.07 21.80 -3.54
C ASN A 30 -5.28 20.92 -3.92
N SER A 31 -5.26 19.64 -3.56
CA SER A 31 -6.38 18.72 -3.77
C SER A 31 -7.48 18.99 -2.74
N PRO A 32 -8.77 19.00 -3.13
CA PRO A 32 -9.88 19.06 -2.18
C PRO A 32 -9.95 17.82 -1.26
N PHE A 33 -9.19 16.76 -1.58
CA PHE A 33 -9.10 15.55 -0.80
C PHE A 33 -7.76 15.39 -0.07
N TYR A 34 -6.97 16.47 0.08
CA TYR A 34 -5.65 16.42 0.71
C TYR A 34 -5.62 15.60 2.01
N ASP A 35 -6.53 15.91 2.95
CA ASP A 35 -6.62 15.23 4.26
C ASP A 35 -7.12 13.78 4.18
N ARG A 36 -7.48 13.31 2.99
CA ARG A 36 -7.98 11.95 2.73
C ARG A 36 -6.99 11.12 1.92
N ILE A 37 -5.92 11.72 1.41
CA ILE A 37 -4.92 11.04 0.59
C ILE A 37 -3.87 10.38 1.48
N VAL A 38 -3.69 9.08 1.30
CA VAL A 38 -2.60 8.28 1.87
C VAL A 38 -1.67 7.87 0.72
N PRO A 39 -0.50 8.50 0.60
CA PRO A 39 0.48 8.14 -0.43
C PRO A 39 1.12 6.78 -0.12
N ILE A 40 1.13 5.89 -1.11
CA ILE A 40 1.75 4.56 -1.05
C ILE A 40 2.89 4.51 -2.05
N ILE A 41 4.05 4.01 -1.61
CA ILE A 41 5.23 3.87 -2.45
C ILE A 41 5.70 2.42 -2.48
N ASN A 42 6.24 1.98 -3.61
CA ASN A 42 7.00 0.74 -3.74
C ASN A 42 8.38 1.05 -4.33
N THR A 43 9.43 0.69 -3.60
CA THR A 43 10.83 0.90 -4.01
C THR A 43 11.50 -0.44 -4.32
N PRO A 44 12.15 -0.64 -5.47
CA PRO A 44 12.11 0.22 -6.65
C PRO A 44 10.80 0.11 -7.44
N ASN A 45 9.99 -0.93 -7.21
CA ASN A 45 8.67 -1.12 -7.84
C ASN A 45 7.91 -2.26 -7.15
N MET A 46 6.64 -2.44 -7.52
CA MET A 46 5.80 -3.51 -6.97
C MET A 46 6.36 -4.91 -7.22
N ASP A 47 6.95 -5.16 -8.40
CA ASP A 47 7.45 -6.49 -8.76
C ASP A 47 8.53 -6.96 -7.76
N ARG A 48 9.43 -6.05 -7.35
CA ARG A 48 10.47 -6.33 -6.35
C ARG A 48 9.92 -6.49 -4.95
N VAL A 49 8.95 -5.67 -4.56
CA VAL A 49 8.29 -5.81 -3.24
C VAL A 49 7.65 -7.19 -3.11
N MET A 50 6.95 -7.67 -4.14
CA MET A 50 6.32 -9.01 -4.15
C MET A 50 7.35 -10.14 -4.03
N GLU A 51 8.49 -10.00 -4.72
CA GLU A 51 9.59 -10.96 -4.64
C GLU A 51 10.20 -10.99 -3.22
N GLU A 52 10.43 -9.83 -2.61
CA GLU A 52 11.03 -9.69 -1.28
C GLU A 52 10.17 -10.26 -0.15
N ILE A 53 8.84 -10.15 -0.27
CA ILE A 53 7.90 -10.75 0.70
C ILE A 53 7.62 -12.24 0.42
N GLY A 54 8.33 -12.85 -0.54
CA GLY A 54 8.30 -14.29 -0.78
C GLY A 54 7.17 -14.79 -1.69
N LEU A 55 6.47 -13.89 -2.41
CA LEU A 55 5.43 -14.26 -3.39
C LEU A 55 6.02 -14.59 -4.78
N GLY A 56 7.34 -14.55 -4.92
CA GLY A 56 8.05 -14.94 -6.13
C GLY A 56 8.17 -13.85 -7.18
N SER A 57 8.88 -14.19 -8.27
CA SER A 57 9.23 -13.23 -9.32
C SER A 57 8.10 -13.02 -10.32
N ILE A 58 7.82 -11.76 -10.66
CA ILE A 58 6.92 -11.39 -11.77
C ILE A 58 7.58 -11.72 -13.11
N GLN A 59 6.92 -12.53 -13.94
CA GLN A 59 7.41 -12.86 -15.29
C GLN A 59 6.92 -11.85 -16.34
N SER A 60 7.47 -11.95 -17.56
CA SER A 60 7.13 -11.07 -18.71
C SER A 60 5.63 -10.96 -18.99
N LYS A 61 4.85 -12.01 -18.71
CA LYS A 61 3.38 -11.97 -18.71
C LYS A 61 2.87 -11.45 -17.37
N LYS A 62 3.02 -10.15 -17.13
CA LYS A 62 2.71 -9.51 -15.83
C LYS A 62 1.32 -9.83 -15.30
N VAL A 63 0.26 -9.62 -16.09
CA VAL A 63 -1.14 -9.87 -15.66
C VAL A 63 -1.34 -11.29 -15.13
N ARG A 64 -0.82 -12.30 -15.86
CA ARG A 64 -0.94 -13.70 -15.44
C ARG A 64 -0.08 -14.00 -14.20
N SER A 65 1.09 -13.38 -14.11
CA SER A 65 1.98 -13.55 -12.96
C SER A 65 1.35 -12.99 -11.70
N TYR A 66 0.76 -11.80 -11.78
CA TYR A 66 0.02 -11.19 -10.67
C TYR A 66 -1.19 -12.03 -10.28
N ALA A 67 -1.99 -12.52 -11.22
CA ALA A 67 -3.12 -13.40 -10.89
C ALA A 67 -2.66 -14.63 -10.09
N ARG A 68 -1.59 -15.30 -10.54
CA ARG A 68 -1.01 -16.45 -9.83
C ARG A 68 -0.53 -16.08 -8.43
N ILE A 69 0.17 -14.95 -8.28
CA ILE A 69 0.64 -14.47 -6.98
C ILE A 69 -0.52 -14.23 -6.03
N MET A 70 -1.60 -13.60 -6.50
CA MET A 70 -2.78 -13.35 -5.68
C MET A 70 -3.45 -14.66 -5.25
N ASP A 71 -3.47 -15.69 -6.12
CA ASP A 71 -3.97 -17.02 -5.78
C ASP A 71 -3.10 -17.75 -4.73
N GLU A 72 -1.80 -17.41 -4.64
CA GLU A 72 -0.88 -17.96 -3.63
C GLU A 72 -1.05 -17.34 -2.24
N ILE A 73 -1.72 -16.18 -2.14
CA ILE A 73 -2.02 -15.54 -0.85
C ILE A 73 -3.18 -16.28 -0.16
N VAL A 74 -2.83 -17.30 0.61
CA VAL A 74 -3.78 -18.11 1.39
C VAL A 74 -4.06 -17.55 2.79
N ASP A 75 -3.14 -16.75 3.33
CA ASP A 75 -3.24 -16.12 4.65
C ASP A 75 -3.07 -14.59 4.52
N PRO A 76 -4.18 -13.84 4.47
CA PRO A 76 -4.14 -12.37 4.35
C PRO A 76 -3.49 -11.67 5.54
N MET A 77 -3.52 -12.25 6.75
CA MET A 77 -2.87 -11.65 7.92
C MET A 77 -1.35 -11.80 7.82
N LYS A 78 -0.87 -12.96 7.37
CA LYS A 78 0.55 -13.13 7.08
C LYS A 78 1.02 -12.17 5.99
N PHE A 79 0.27 -12.05 4.90
CA PHE A 79 0.58 -11.09 3.83
C PHE A 79 0.66 -9.65 4.34
N LEU A 80 -0.26 -9.21 5.20
CA LEU A 80 -0.21 -7.91 5.83
C LEU A 80 1.08 -7.73 6.66
N LEU A 81 1.45 -8.71 7.47
CA LEU A 81 2.66 -8.65 8.32
C LEU A 81 3.95 -8.64 7.49
N ASP A 82 4.01 -9.40 6.40
CA ASP A 82 5.16 -9.41 5.51
C ASP A 82 5.35 -8.05 4.80
N LEU A 83 4.24 -7.37 4.46
CA LEU A 83 4.28 -6.00 3.94
C LEU A 83 4.69 -4.97 4.99
N ASP A 84 4.14 -5.05 6.21
CA ASP A 84 4.47 -4.16 7.35
C ASP A 84 5.97 -4.27 7.73
N GLY A 85 6.53 -5.47 7.59
CA GLY A 85 7.96 -5.72 7.80
C GLY A 85 8.88 -5.23 6.68
N ASN A 86 8.37 -4.80 5.52
CA ASN A 86 9.18 -4.42 4.38
C ASN A 86 9.36 -2.89 4.27
N SER A 87 10.58 -2.39 4.51
CA SER A 87 10.93 -0.97 4.43
C SER A 87 10.82 -0.33 3.04
N ASN A 88 10.71 -1.15 2.00
CA ASN A 88 10.60 -0.72 0.61
C ASN A 88 9.16 -0.38 0.19
N THR A 89 8.18 -0.63 1.05
CA THR A 89 6.79 -0.28 0.80
C THR A 89 6.09 0.19 2.07
N ASN A 90 4.97 0.88 1.91
CA ASN A 90 4.01 1.14 2.98
C ASN A 90 2.59 0.67 2.56
N MET A 91 2.53 -0.28 1.63
CA MET A 91 1.27 -0.85 1.13
C MET A 91 0.50 -1.62 2.21
N ASP A 92 1.15 -1.97 3.33
CA ASP A 92 0.48 -2.47 4.53
C ASP A 92 -0.67 -1.55 4.96
N LEU A 93 -0.52 -0.23 4.81
CA LEU A 93 -1.57 0.75 5.11
C LEU A 93 -2.83 0.49 4.25
N PHE A 94 -2.66 0.29 2.95
CA PHE A 94 -3.78 0.00 2.06
C PHE A 94 -4.45 -1.33 2.42
N VAL A 95 -3.65 -2.39 2.59
CA VAL A 95 -4.17 -3.73 2.93
C VAL A 95 -4.88 -3.71 4.27
N ARG A 96 -4.30 -3.08 5.29
CA ARG A 96 -4.91 -2.92 6.62
C ARG A 96 -6.25 -2.18 6.55
N HIS A 97 -6.34 -1.14 5.71
CA HIS A 97 -7.61 -0.45 5.49
C HIS A 97 -8.66 -1.39 4.87
N CYS A 98 -8.32 -2.10 3.80
CA CYS A 98 -9.22 -3.09 3.18
C CYS A 98 -9.68 -4.15 4.20
N MET A 99 -8.77 -4.67 5.02
CA MET A 99 -9.09 -5.64 6.06
C MET A 99 -9.98 -5.06 7.16
N SER A 100 -9.79 -3.79 7.54
CA SER A 100 -10.64 -3.11 8.53
C SER A 100 -12.09 -2.91 8.06
N CYS A 101 -12.31 -2.92 6.75
CA CYS A 101 -13.63 -2.85 6.12
C CYS A 101 -14.23 -4.24 5.85
N SER A 102 -13.46 -5.31 6.07
CA SER A 102 -13.88 -6.68 5.80
C SER A 102 -14.25 -7.38 7.11
N PRO A 103 -15.53 -7.81 7.30
CA PRO A 103 -16.01 -8.35 8.58
C PRO A 103 -15.15 -9.47 9.21
N PRO A 104 -14.56 -10.42 8.45
CA PRO A 104 -13.70 -11.46 9.02
C PRO A 104 -12.42 -10.94 9.69
N TYR A 105 -11.93 -9.77 9.30
CA TYR A 105 -10.63 -9.23 9.73
C TYR A 105 -10.75 -7.98 10.59
N GLN A 106 -11.93 -7.36 10.66
CA GLN A 106 -12.14 -6.06 11.31
C GLN A 106 -11.73 -6.03 12.79
N SER A 107 -11.84 -7.14 13.52
CA SER A 107 -11.40 -7.26 14.92
C SER A 107 -9.91 -7.56 15.09
N GLN A 108 -9.23 -7.91 14.00
CA GLN A 108 -7.82 -8.34 13.98
C GLN A 108 -6.86 -7.23 13.55
N VAL A 109 -7.38 -6.16 12.92
CA VAL A 109 -6.58 -5.04 12.45
C VAL A 109 -7.08 -3.73 13.03
N ASP A 110 -6.14 -2.90 13.49
CA ASP A 110 -6.48 -1.53 13.86
C ASP A 110 -6.80 -0.72 12.58
N PRO A 111 -7.92 0.01 12.54
CA PRO A 111 -8.18 0.94 11.45
C PRO A 111 -7.11 2.04 11.45
N ILE A 112 -6.74 2.56 10.28
CA ILE A 112 -5.77 3.66 10.18
C ILE A 112 -6.31 4.88 10.95
N ARG A 113 -5.79 5.10 12.16
CA ARG A 113 -6.21 6.21 13.04
C ARG A 113 -5.54 7.55 12.71
N LYS A 114 -4.52 7.57 11.83
CA LYS A 114 -3.70 8.76 11.55
C LYS A 114 -3.80 9.23 10.10
N LEU A 115 -4.72 10.17 9.87
CA LEU A 115 -4.54 11.25 8.90
C LEU A 115 -4.62 12.64 9.56
N ASN A 116 -4.63 12.70 10.90
CA ASN A 116 -4.44 13.96 11.61
C ASN A 116 -2.95 14.27 11.68
N ARG A 117 -2.41 14.79 10.56
CA ARG A 117 -1.18 15.56 10.60
C ARG A 117 -1.45 16.73 11.55
N ARG A 118 -0.71 16.77 12.66
CA ARG A 118 -0.75 17.90 13.59
C ARG A 118 -0.48 19.17 12.78
N LYS A 119 -1.38 20.14 12.94
CA LYS A 119 -1.17 21.53 12.51
C LYS A 119 0.10 22.09 13.15
#